data_AF-A0A351AFG5-F1
#
_entry.id   AF-A0A351AFG5-F1
#
_cell.length_a   1.000
_cell.length_b   1.000
_cell.length_c   1.000
_cell.angle_alpha   90.00
_cell.angle_beta   90.00
_cell.angle_gamma   90.00
#
_symmetry.space_group_name_H-M   'P 1'
#
loop_
_entity.id
_entity.type
_entity.pdbx_description
1 polymer ?
#
loop_
_entity_poly.entity_id
_entity_poly.type
_entity_poly.pdbx_seq_one_letter_code
_entity_poly.pdbx_strand_id
1 'polypeptide(L)' 'MKDRQLKVVRLIEPELCLECRFAQMADVEMADGTHQRMIHCRRLDCDNWDYQSAADANALDLDDAA' A
#
# COMPACT_ATOMS: atom_id res chain seq x y z
N MET A 1 -14.59 -8.71 -9.90
CA MET A 1 -13.16 -8.96 -9.58
C MET A 1 -13.14 -9.67 -8.23
N LYS A 2 -12.31 -10.70 -8.02
CA LYS A 2 -12.14 -11.26 -6.66
C LYS A 2 -11.69 -10.12 -5.76
N ASP A 3 -12.44 -9.82 -4.71
CA ASP A 3 -12.12 -8.82 -3.69
C ASP A 3 -10.70 -9.07 -3.17
N ARG A 4 -9.72 -8.38 -3.74
CA ARG A 4 -8.37 -8.40 -3.20
C ARG A 4 -8.47 -7.57 -1.93
N GLN A 5 -8.50 -8.23 -0.77
CA GLN A 5 -8.40 -7.53 0.51
C GLN A 5 -7.12 -6.70 0.51
N LEU A 6 -7.28 -5.39 0.40
CA LEU A 6 -6.20 -4.43 0.55
C LEU A 6 -5.81 -4.41 2.02
N LYS A 7 -4.51 -4.57 2.27
CA LYS A 7 -3.92 -4.47 3.60
C LYS A 7 -2.96 -3.30 3.61
N VAL A 8 -3.09 -2.44 4.60
CA VAL A 8 -2.13 -1.40 4.92
C VAL A 8 -1.19 -1.95 5.98
N VAL A 9 0.11 -1.82 5.73
CA VAL A 9 1.17 -2.27 6.63
C VAL A 9 2.20 -1.14 6.77
N ARG A 10 2.88 -1.12 7.92
CA ARG A 10 4.08 -0.31 8.12
C ARG A 10 5.23 -0.90 7.30
N LEU A 11 6.05 -0.03 6.74
CA LEU A 11 7.31 -0.41 6.09
C LEU A 11 8.43 -0.44 7.13
N ILE A 12 9.35 -1.40 7.01
CA ILE A 12 10.53 -1.49 7.89
C ILE A 12 11.53 -0.40 7.49
N GLU A 13 11.81 -0.27 6.20
CA GLU A 13 12.69 0.72 5.57
C GLU A 13 11.92 1.44 4.44
N PRO A 14 11.17 2.52 4.74
CA PRO A 14 10.34 3.22 3.75
C PRO A 14 11.09 3.75 2.53
N GLU A 15 12.34 4.18 2.73
CA GLU A 15 13.19 4.79 1.70
C GLU A 15 13.47 3.82 0.55
N LEU A 16 13.63 2.53 0.85
CA LEU A 16 13.82 1.48 -0.16
C LEU A 16 12.61 1.34 -1.08
N CYS A 17 11.41 1.60 -0.56
CA CYS A 17 10.19 1.53 -1.37
C CYS A 17 10.01 2.74 -2.27
N LEU A 18 10.61 3.89 -1.97
CA LEU A 18 10.54 5.07 -2.84
C LEU A 18 11.33 4.88 -4.15
N GLU A 19 12.36 4.04 -4.13
CA GLU A 19 13.19 3.71 -5.31
C GLU A 19 12.80 2.37 -5.96
N CYS A 20 11.84 1.64 -5.37
CA CYS A 20 11.44 0.31 -5.83
C CYS A 20 10.51 0.39 -7.04
N ARG A 21 10.91 -0.22 -8.17
CA ARG A 21 10.09 -0.28 -9.40
C ARG A 21 8.70 -0.94 -9.25
N PHE A 22 8.48 -1.65 -8.15
CA PHE A 22 7.20 -2.33 -7.86
C PHE A 22 6.29 -1.51 -6.94
N ALA A 23 6.79 -0.40 -6.41
CA ALA A 23 6.08 0.53 -5.56
C ALA A 23 5.58 1.72 -6.37
N GLN A 24 4.42 2.25 -6.00
CA GLN A 24 3.80 3.42 -6.61
C GLN A 24 3.08 4.21 -5.53
N MET A 25 2.98 5.53 -5.67
CA MET A 25 2.13 6.34 -4.80
C MET A 25 0.66 6.09 -5.13
N ALA A 26 -0.17 6.10 -4.10
CA ALA A 26 -1.60 5.90 -4.23
C ALA A 26 -2.34 6.62 -3.10
N ASP A 27 -3.58 7.02 -3.37
CA ASP A 27 -4.50 7.50 -2.35
C ASP A 27 -5.30 6.31 -1.81
N VAL A 28 -5.22 6.09 -0.49
CA VAL A 28 -5.83 4.94 0.18
C VAL A 28 -6.95 5.44 1.07
N GLU A 29 -8.15 4.87 0.91
CA GLU A 29 -9.25 5.03 1.84
C GLU A 29 -9.12 3.98 2.96
N MET A 30 -8.85 4.46 4.17
CA MET A 30 -8.77 3.66 5.38
C MET A 30 -10.16 3.21 5.83
N ALA A 31 -10.24 2.20 6.70
CA ALA A 31 -11.50 1.68 7.23
C ALA A 31 -12.37 2.73 7.95
N ASP A 32 -11.76 3.80 8.47
CA ASP A 32 -12.44 4.93 9.13
C ASP A 32 -12.94 6.00 8.14
N GLY A 33 -12.77 5.80 6.83
CA GLY A 33 -13.15 6.73 5.77
C GLY A 33 -12.13 7.84 5.52
N THR A 34 -11.02 7.89 6.28
CA THR A 34 -9.94 8.85 6.01
C THR A 34 -9.18 8.46 4.76
N HIS A 35 -8.73 9.46 4.00
CA HIS A 35 -7.92 9.27 2.80
C HIS A 35 -6.48 9.68 3.09
N GLN A 36 -5.52 8.83 2.74
CA GLN A 36 -4.10 9.07 2.96
C GLN A 36 -3.27 8.67 1.75
N ARG A 37 -2.29 9.51 1.42
CA ARG A 37 -1.33 9.24 0.37
C ARG A 37 -0.26 8.28 0.87
N MET A 38 -0.21 7.08 0.30
CA MET A 38 0.61 5.97 0.75
C MET A 38 1.37 5.32 -0.40
N ILE A 39 2.35 4.48 -0.05
CA ILE A 39 3.04 3.63 -1.01
C ILE A 39 2.23 2.34 -1.20
N HIS A 40 1.77 2.10 -2.41
CA HIS A 40 1.22 0.82 -2.82
C HIS A 40 2.33 -0.08 -3.38
N CYS A 41 2.63 -1.16 -2.64
CA CYS A 41 3.59 -2.17 -3.07
C CYS A 41 2.88 -3.35 -3.74
N ARG A 42 3.28 -3.68 -4.97
CA ARG A 42 2.67 -4.79 -5.74
C ARG A 42 3.43 -6.12 -5.63
N ARG A 43 4.52 -6.15 -4.86
CA ARG A 43 5.41 -7.30 -4.75
C ARG A 43 4.87 -8.28 -3.71
N LEU A 44 4.42 -9.46 -4.14
CA LEU A 44 3.77 -10.45 -3.25
C LEU A 44 4.74 -11.10 -2.25
N ASP A 45 6.04 -11.03 -2.52
CA ASP A 45 7.15 -11.59 -1.72
C ASP A 45 8.00 -10.50 -1.06
N CYS A 46 7.45 -9.30 -0.82
CA CYS A 46 8.20 -8.21 -0.19
C CYS A 46 8.46 -8.51 1.30
N ASP A 47 9.72 -8.51 1.69
CA ASP A 47 10.18 -8.68 3.07
C ASP A 47 10.21 -7.36 3.86
N ASN A 48 10.16 -6.22 3.18
CA ASN A 48 10.10 -4.89 3.80
C ASN A 48 8.75 -4.55 4.48
N TRP A 49 7.81 -5.48 4.55
CA TRP A 49 6.51 -5.30 5.20
C TRP A 49 6.53 -5.79 6.64
N ASP A 50 6.07 -4.94 7.56
CA ASP A 50 5.76 -5.38 8.92
C ASP A 50 4.34 -5.97 8.97
N TYR A 51 4.23 -7.28 8.73
CA TYR A 51 2.93 -7.98 8.74
C TYR A 51 2.18 -7.90 10.07
N GLN A 52 2.87 -7.63 11.19
CA GLN A 52 2.22 -7.49 12.50
C GLN A 52 1.39 -6.21 12.60
N SER A 53 1.62 -5.25 11.69
CA SER A 53 0.92 -3.97 11.62
C SER A 53 -0.27 -3.95 10.65
N ALA A 54 -0.67 -5.10 10.11
CA ALA A 54 -1.69 -5.18 9.06
C ALA A 54 -3.04 -4.63 9.52
N ALA A 55 -3.55 -3.65 8.78
CA ALA A 55 -4.88 -3.06 8.91
C ALA A 55 -5.65 -3.16 7.59
N ASP A 56 -6.97 -3.09 7.67
CA ASP A 56 -7.86 -3.11 6.50
C ASP A 56 -7.96 -1.73 5.85
N ALA A 57 -8.05 -1.73 4.51
CA ALA A 57 -8.39 -0.56 3.72
C ALA A 57 -9.63 -0.84 2.87
N ASN A 58 -10.44 0.20 2.66
CA ASN A 58 -11.68 0.12 1.90
C ASN A 58 -11.41 0.22 0.40
N ALA A 59 -10.56 1.16 0.00
CA ALA A 59 -10.29 1.45 -1.41
C ALA A 59 -8.85 1.94 -1.63
N LEU A 60 -8.40 1.82 -2.87
CA LEU A 60 -7.11 2.28 -3.36
C LEU A 60 -7.33 2.95 -4.71
N ASP A 61 -6.88 4.19 -4.83
CA ASP A 61 -6.78 4.91 -6.10
C ASP A 61 -5.29 5.05 -6.46
N LEU A 62 -4.90 4.46 -7.59
CA LEU A 62 -3.52 4.55 -8.06
C LEU A 62 -3.34 5.86 -8.80
N ASP A 63 -2.27 6.58 -8.50
CA ASP A 63 -1.83 7.67 -9.36
C ASP A 63 -1.34 7.07 -10.68
N ASP A 64 -2.24 6.77 -11.60
CA ASP A 64 -1.91 6.42 -12.98
C ASP A 64 -1.35 7.68 -13.65
N ALA A 65 -0.04 7.88 -13.46
CA ALA A 65 0.75 8.69 -14.37
C ALA A 65 0.77 7.96 -15.72
N ALA A 66 -0.05 8.45 -16.65
CA ALA A 66 -0.11 8.06 -18.06
C ALA A 66 1.26 8.14 -18.75
#